data_AF-A0A5S3RPF0-F1
#
_entry.id   AF-A0A5S3RPF0-F1
#
_cell.length_a   1.000
_cell.length_b   1.000
_cell.length_c   1.000
_cell.angle_alpha   90.00
_cell.angle_beta   90.00
_cell.angle_gamma   90.00
#
_symmetry.space_group_name_H-M   'P 1'
#
loop_
_entity.id
_entity.type
_entity.pdbx_description
1 polymer ?
#
loop_
_entity_poly.entity_id
_entity_poly.type
_entity_poly.pdbx_seq_one_letter_code
_entity_poly.pdbx_strand_id
1 'polypeptide(L)' 'MRQLIAAFSLMFLIISATVLASQLNVKFAQLDTNADGQISLLEAKQNDALLKQFTDLDDNNDEVLSEQEFANFKI' A
#
# COMPACT_ATOMS: atom_id res chain seq x y z
N MET A 1 -31.70 -31.02 -28.54
CA MET A 1 -31.70 -30.40 -27.20
C MET A 1 -30.41 -29.59 -27.10
N ARG A 2 -30.43 -28.28 -27.43
CA ARG A 2 -30.60 -27.17 -26.47
C ARG A 2 -29.85 -27.44 -25.16
N GLN A 3 -28.65 -26.89 -24.99
CA GLN A 3 -28.30 -25.82 -24.03
C GLN A 3 -26.87 -25.36 -24.40
N LEU A 4 -26.62 -24.16 -24.92
CA LEU A 4 -26.68 -22.90 -24.17
C LEU A 4 -25.95 -23.01 -22.83
N ILE A 5 -24.62 -23.04 -22.88
CA ILE A 5 -23.79 -22.34 -21.90
C ILE A 5 -22.92 -21.37 -22.69
N ALA A 6 -23.57 -20.28 -23.09
CA ALA A 6 -22.88 -19.04 -23.35
C ALA A 6 -22.18 -18.59 -22.05
N ALA A 7 -21.09 -17.84 -22.21
CA ALA A 7 -20.69 -16.84 -21.24
C ALA A 7 -20.28 -17.32 -19.83
N PHE A 8 -19.30 -18.22 -19.77
CA PHE A 8 -18.25 -18.09 -18.74
C PHE A 8 -16.94 -17.67 -19.43
N SER A 9 -17.01 -16.78 -20.42
CA SER A 9 -16.69 -15.36 -20.17
C SER A 9 -15.61 -15.21 -19.11
N LEU A 10 -14.37 -15.53 -19.50
CA LEU A 10 -13.27 -14.60 -19.32
C LEU A 10 -13.17 -14.00 -17.90
N MET A 11 -13.35 -14.80 -16.86
CA MET A 11 -13.27 -14.32 -15.48
C MET A 11 -11.80 -14.26 -15.09
N PHE A 12 -11.22 -13.11 -15.40
CA PHE A 12 -10.06 -12.51 -14.74
C PHE A 12 -8.77 -13.35 -14.78
N LEU A 13 -8.15 -13.26 -15.96
CA LEU A 13 -6.71 -13.12 -16.13
C LEU A 13 -6.14 -12.16 -15.06
N ILE A 14 -4.93 -12.48 -14.57
CA ILE A 14 -4.04 -11.65 -13.73
C ILE A 14 -4.17 -11.87 -12.20
N ILE A 15 -3.72 -13.03 -11.73
CA ILE A 15 -3.11 -13.12 -10.38
C ILE A 15 -1.60 -12.92 -10.57
N SER A 16 -1.18 -11.69 -10.82
CA SER A 16 0.25 -11.36 -10.95
C SER A 16 0.50 -9.92 -10.56
N ALA A 17 0.59 -9.66 -9.26
CA ALA A 17 1.35 -8.51 -8.78
C ALA A 17 1.95 -8.84 -7.41
N THR A 18 3.24 -9.21 -7.44
CA THR A 18 4.27 -8.71 -6.52
C THR A 18 4.09 -8.95 -5.01
N VAL A 19 4.40 -10.16 -4.55
CA VAL A 19 4.78 -10.42 -3.15
C VAL A 19 6.28 -10.14 -2.98
N LEU A 20 6.70 -8.88 -3.11
CA LEU A 20 8.11 -8.46 -2.96
C LEU A 20 8.34 -7.53 -1.74
N ALA A 21 7.38 -7.42 -0.83
CA ALA A 21 7.38 -6.45 0.26
C ALA A 21 7.70 -7.06 1.64
N SER A 22 8.62 -8.02 1.76
CA SER A 22 8.69 -8.84 3.00
C SER A 22 9.45 -8.22 4.19
N GLN A 23 10.14 -7.08 4.04
CA GLN A 23 11.03 -6.54 5.11
C GLN A 23 10.74 -5.10 5.53
N LEU A 24 10.23 -4.25 4.64
CA LEU A 24 9.71 -2.92 5.01
C LEU A 24 8.38 -3.01 5.80
N ASN A 25 7.70 -4.13 5.63
CA ASN A 25 6.35 -4.38 6.12
C ASN A 25 6.21 -4.25 7.64
N VAL A 26 7.22 -4.62 8.43
CA VAL A 26 7.03 -4.66 9.90
C VAL A 26 6.87 -3.28 10.51
N LYS A 27 7.65 -2.28 10.07
CA LYS A 27 7.50 -0.90 10.56
C LYS A 27 6.31 -0.21 9.92
N PHE A 28 6.11 -0.44 8.62
CA PHE A 28 4.98 0.09 7.89
C PHE A 28 3.65 -0.35 8.51
N ALA A 29 3.45 -1.67 8.68
CA ALA A 29 2.26 -2.25 9.30
C ALA A 29 2.08 -1.92 10.78
N GLN A 30 3.12 -1.42 11.47
CA GLN A 30 2.96 -0.89 12.83
C GLN A 30 2.36 0.52 12.84
N LEU A 31 2.53 1.28 11.76
CA LEU A 31 2.07 2.65 11.62
C LEU A 31 0.72 2.70 10.89
N ASP A 32 0.56 1.87 9.86
CA ASP A 32 -0.70 1.60 9.16
C ASP A 32 -1.67 0.89 10.13
N THR A 33 -2.44 1.71 10.85
CA THR A 33 -3.32 1.25 11.92
C THR A 33 -4.64 0.75 11.35
N ASN A 34 -5.05 1.32 10.21
CA ASN A 34 -6.28 0.94 9.51
C ASN A 34 -6.07 -0.25 8.53
N ALA A 35 -4.81 -0.66 8.30
CA ALA A 35 -4.39 -1.73 7.40
C ALA A 35 -4.86 -1.52 5.95
N ASP A 36 -4.89 -0.27 5.49
CA ASP A 36 -5.30 0.08 4.13
C ASP A 36 -4.15 0.03 3.11
N GLY A 37 -2.92 -0.24 3.57
CA GLY A 37 -1.73 -0.34 2.74
C GLY A 37 -1.05 1.01 2.48
N GLN A 38 -1.46 2.07 3.19
CA GLN A 38 -0.90 3.41 3.14
C GLN A 38 -0.79 3.98 4.57
N ILE A 39 0.14 4.90 4.79
CA ILE A 39 0.24 5.63 6.06
C ILE A 39 -0.29 7.04 5.83
N SER A 40 -1.45 7.31 6.40
CA SER A 40 -2.01 8.66 6.38
C SER A 40 -1.24 9.62 7.28
N LEU A 41 -1.39 10.93 7.06
CA LEU A 41 -0.85 11.96 7.95
C LEU A 41 -1.27 11.76 9.42
N LEU A 42 -2.47 11.23 9.68
CA LEU A 42 -2.96 10.95 11.04
C LEU A 42 -2.17 9.82 11.71
N GLU A 43 -1.83 8.78 10.94
CA GLU A 43 -1.01 7.66 11.40
C GLU A 43 0.46 8.09 11.54
N ALA A 44 0.97 8.87 10.61
CA ALA A 44 2.32 9.43 10.69
C ALA A 44 2.50 10.35 11.90
N LYS A 45 1.46 11.09 12.31
CA LYS A 45 1.47 11.90 13.55
C LYS A 45 1.68 11.08 14.82
N GLN A 46 1.44 9.77 14.80
CA GLN A 46 1.76 8.91 15.94
C GLN A 46 3.28 8.71 16.10
N ASN A 47 4.08 9.11 15.10
CA ASN A 47 5.53 9.00 15.10
C ASN A 47 6.20 10.31 14.67
N ASP A 48 6.78 11.06 15.61
CA ASP A 48 7.43 12.34 15.34
C ASP A 48 8.57 12.26 14.31
N ALA A 49 9.30 11.15 14.25
CA ALA A 49 10.40 10.97 13.29
C ALA A 49 9.88 10.79 11.87
N LEU A 50 8.79 10.03 11.72
CA LEU A 50 8.12 9.87 10.44
C LEU A 50 7.48 11.17 10.00
N LEU A 51 6.74 11.85 10.89
CA LEU A 51 6.09 13.13 10.56
C LEU A 51 7.07 14.17 10.04
N LYS A 52 8.30 14.22 10.60
CA LYS A 52 9.35 15.13 10.14
C LYS A 52 9.84 14.83 8.72
N GLN A 53 9.92 13.56 8.35
CA GLN A 53 10.32 13.13 7.00
C GLN A 53 9.11 12.89 6.09
N PHE A 54 7.87 13.02 6.59
CA PHE A 54 6.67 12.67 5.84
C PHE A 54 6.59 13.45 4.54
N THR A 55 6.74 14.78 4.62
CA THR A 55 6.75 15.67 3.45
C THR A 55 7.96 15.44 2.54
N ASP A 56 9.07 14.90 3.06
CA ASP A 56 10.24 14.54 2.26
C ASP A 56 10.07 13.18 1.56
N LEU A 57 9.18 12.32 2.06
CA LEU A 57 8.88 11.00 1.50
C LEU A 57 7.67 11.02 0.56
N ASP A 58 6.72 11.93 0.82
CA ASP A 58 5.51 12.19 0.04
C ASP A 58 5.88 12.94 -1.26
N ASP A 59 6.50 12.21 -2.18
CA ASP A 59 6.96 12.73 -3.47
C ASP A 59 5.79 13.20 -4.35
N ASN A 60 4.64 12.52 -4.25
CA ASN A 60 3.46 12.80 -5.05
C ASN A 60 2.51 13.86 -4.42
N ASN A 61 2.78 14.26 -3.17
CA ASN A 61 2.01 15.24 -2.38
C ASN A 61 0.53 14.87 -2.25
N ASP A 62 0.23 13.59 -2.04
CA ASP A 62 -1.13 13.09 -1.86
C ASP A 62 -1.56 13.00 -0.37
N GLU A 63 -0.71 13.49 0.54
CA GLU A 63 -0.90 13.49 1.99
C GLU A 63 -0.99 12.08 2.61
N VAL A 64 -0.53 11.05 1.87
CA VAL A 64 -0.34 9.69 2.36
C VAL A 64 1.05 9.17 1.99
N LEU A 65 1.53 8.14 2.67
CA LEU A 65 2.76 7.44 2.29
C LEU A 65 2.42 6.03 1.89
N SER A 66 2.67 5.72 0.62
CA SER A 66 2.62 4.37 0.09
C SER A 66 3.75 3.52 0.67
N GLU A 67 3.63 2.20 0.63
CA GLU A 67 4.73 1.29 1.00
C GLU A 67 6.05 1.62 0.28
N GLN A 68 5.95 2.08 -0.97
CA GLN A 68 7.08 2.46 -1.81
C GLN A 68 7.76 3.76 -1.36
N GLU A 69 6.98 4.75 -0.93
CA GLU A 69 7.48 6.02 -0.41
C GLU A 69 8.09 5.81 0.97
N PHE A 70 7.40 5.05 1.82
CA PHE A 70 7.91 4.63 3.12
C PHE A 70 9.20 3.80 3.02
N ALA A 71 9.45 3.11 1.90
CA ALA A 71 10.72 2.41 1.66
C ALA A 71 11.94 3.33 1.73
N ASN A 72 11.76 4.61 1.39
CA ASN A 72 12.81 5.63 1.46
C ASN A 72 13.02 6.19 2.87
N PHE A 73 12.13 5.88 3.81
CA PHE A 73 12.25 6.32 5.20
C PHE A 73 13.51 5.75 5.83
N LYS A 74 14.42 6.64 6.23
CA LYS A 74 15.66 6.27 6.93
C LYS A 74 15.57 6.76 8.36
N ILE A 75 15.56 5.79 9.28
CA ILE A 75 15.61 5.99 10.74
C ILE A 75 17.00 6.44 11.22
#